data_AF-A0A0D0C5J4-F1
#
_entry.id   AF-A0A0D0C5J4-F1
#
_cell.length_a   1.000
_cell.length_b   1.000
_cell.length_c   1.000
_cell.angle_alpha   90.00
_cell.angle_beta   90.00
_cell.angle_gamma   90.00
#
_symmetry.space_group_name_H-M   'P 1'
#
loop_
_entity.id
_entity.type
_entity.pdbx_description
1 polymer ?
#
loop_
_entity_poly.entity_id
_entity_poly.type
_entity_poly.pdbx_seq_one_letter_code
_entity_poly.pdbx_strand_id
1 'polypeptide(L)' 'PLCEITTHCWLNTLGWHLTVLRKGVYMDGHERPDVIEYHNKVFLPTMAKYECHMPLIMNVSI' A
#
# COMPACT_ATOMS: atom_id res chain seq x y z
N PRO A 1 -29.89 0.67 21.78
CA PRO A 1 -29.14 0.06 20.67
C PRO A 1 -30.08 -0.70 19.71
N LEU A 2 -30.01 -0.41 18.42
CA LEU A 2 -30.69 -1.22 17.40
C LEU A 2 -30.11 -2.64 17.43
N CYS A 3 -30.95 -3.68 17.36
CA CYS A 3 -30.44 -5.04 17.36
C CYS A 3 -29.71 -5.33 16.04
N GLU A 4 -28.57 -6.01 16.13
CA GLU A 4 -27.70 -6.28 14.99
C GLU A 4 -28.43 -6.97 13.84
N ILE A 5 -29.33 -7.91 14.17
CA ILE A 5 -30.16 -8.64 13.20
C ILE A 5 -30.99 -7.69 12.34
N THR A 6 -31.66 -6.71 12.97
CA THR A 6 -32.48 -5.74 12.24
C THR A 6 -31.60 -4.90 11.32
N THR A 7 -30.45 -4.45 11.80
CA THR A 7 -29.48 -3.69 11.00
C THR A 7 -29.02 -4.48 9.78
N HIS A 8 -28.66 -5.76 9.95
CA HIS A 8 -28.25 -6.62 8.84
C HIS A 8 -29.37 -6.88 7.81
N CYS A 9 -30.62 -7.06 8.25
CA CYS A 9 -31.76 -7.21 7.34
C CYS A 9 -31.97 -5.96 6.47
N TRP A 10 -31.89 -4.77 7.06
CA TRP A 10 -32.01 -3.51 6.32
C TRP A 10 -30.84 -3.29 5.36
N LEU A 11 -29.61 -3.54 5.79
CA LEU A 11 -28.43 -3.43 4.93
C LEU A 11 -28.56 -4.35 3.69
N ASN A 12 -28.98 -5.60 3.88
CA ASN A 12 -29.21 -6.52 2.75
C ASN A 12 -30.33 -6.02 1.83
N THR A 13 -31.45 -5.53 2.38
CA THR A 13 -32.58 -5.01 1.58
C THR A 13 -32.19 -3.78 0.77
N LEU A 14 -31.28 -2.97 1.30
CA LEU A 14 -30.74 -1.77 0.64
C LEU A 14 -29.58 -2.08 -0.33
N GLY A 15 -29.19 -3.35 -0.48
CA GLY A 15 -28.11 -3.78 -1.39
C GLY A 15 -26.69 -3.57 -0.84
N TRP A 16 -26.54 -3.33 0.47
CA TRP A 16 -25.25 -3.14 1.12
C TRP A 16 -24.68 -4.49 1.55
N HIS A 17 -23.81 -5.05 0.72
CA HIS A 17 -23.03 -6.23 1.06
C HIS A 17 -21.66 -5.83 1.61
N LEU A 18 -21.25 -6.45 2.71
CA LEU A 18 -19.88 -6.36 3.20
C LEU A 18 -18.95 -7.00 2.17
N THR A 19 -18.39 -6.17 1.29
CA THR A 19 -17.39 -6.62 0.33
C THR A 19 -16.03 -6.43 0.97
N VAL A 20 -15.40 -7.54 1.36
CA VAL A 20 -14.00 -7.51 1.78
C VAL A 20 -13.16 -7.34 0.53
N LEU A 21 -12.77 -6.10 0.26
CA LEU A 21 -11.94 -5.73 -0.86
C LEU A 21 -10.53 -6.29 -0.62
N ARG A 22 -10.27 -7.52 -1.08
CA ARG A 22 -8.92 -8.06 -1.15
C ARG A 22 -8.24 -7.32 -2.29
N LYS A 23 -7.59 -6.20 -1.95
CA LYS A 23 -6.67 -5.51 -2.86
C LYS A 23 -5.78 -6.60 -3.44
N GLY A 24 -5.79 -6.80 -4.75
CA GLY A 24 -4.82 -7.64 -5.43
C GLY A 24 -3.46 -7.05 -5.13
N VAL A 25 -2.83 -7.53 -4.06
CA VAL A 25 -1.54 -7.04 -3.62
C VAL A 25 -0.55 -7.66 -4.58
N TYR A 26 -0.05 -6.86 -5.52
CA TYR A 26 1.22 -7.15 -6.19
C TYR A 26 2.30 -7.12 -5.11
N MET A 27 2.53 -8.25 -4.47
CA MET A 27 3.58 -8.43 -3.48
C MET A 27 4.97 -8.48 -4.14
N ASP A 28 5.03 -8.70 -5.46
CA ASP A 28 6.25 -9.01 -6.20
C ASP A 28 6.61 -7.97 -7.27
N GLY A 29 5.98 -6.80 -7.29
CA GLY A 29 6.29 -5.77 -8.30
C GLY A 29 7.77 -5.38 -8.31
N HIS A 30 8.47 -5.62 -7.19
CA HIS A 30 9.91 -5.42 -7.00
C HIS A 30 10.78 -6.58 -7.51
N GLU A 31 10.22 -7.75 -7.80
CA GLU A 31 10.96 -8.94 -8.27
C GLU A 31 11.13 -8.95 -9.80
N ARG A 32 10.45 -8.05 -10.53
CA ARG A 32 10.62 -7.98 -11.98
C ARG A 32 12.04 -7.48 -12.33
N PRO A 33 12.75 -8.14 -13.25
CA PRO A 33 14.14 -7.83 -13.56
C PRO A 33 14.33 -6.41 -14.12
N ASP A 34 13.35 -5.88 -14.85
CA ASP A 34 13.37 -4.50 -15.36
C ASP A 34 13.26 -3.46 -14.24
N VAL A 35 12.42 -3.74 -13.24
CA VAL A 35 12.26 -2.91 -12.05
C VAL A 35 13.54 -2.93 -11.20
N ILE A 36 14.13 -4.11 -11.01
CA ILE A 36 15.41 -4.27 -10.28
C ILE A 36 16.54 -3.53 -11.00
N GLU A 37 16.63 -3.67 -12.33
CA GLU A 37 17.64 -3.01 -13.13
C GLU A 37 17.52 -1.48 -13.04
N TYR A 38 16.31 -0.94 -13.20
CA TYR A 38 16.06 0.49 -13.06
C TYR A 38 16.35 0.98 -11.64
N HIS A 39 15.91 0.24 -10.62
CA HIS A 39 16.13 0.57 -9.22
C HIS A 39 17.63 0.71 -8.91
N ASN A 40 18.41 -0.30 -9.30
CA ASN A 40 19.83 -0.37 -8.96
C ASN A 40 20.70 0.55 -9.82
N LYS A 41 20.40 0.70 -11.12
CA LYS A 41 21.24 1.48 -12.05
C LYS A 41 20.87 2.96 -12.13
N VAL A 42 19.61 3.31 -11.88
CA VAL A 42 19.10 4.68 -12.10
C VAL A 42 18.59 5.31 -10.82
N PHE A 43 17.67 4.64 -10.12
CA PHE A 43 17.00 5.23 -8.96
C PHE A 43 17.95 5.47 -7.78
N LEU A 44 18.65 4.45 -7.28
CA LEU A 44 19.55 4.58 -6.13
C LEU A 44 20.68 5.61 -6.36
N PRO A 45 21.40 5.61 -7.50
CA PRO A 45 22.44 6.61 -7.76
C PRO A 45 21.90 8.04 -7.86
N THR A 46 20.65 8.19 -8.33
CA THR A 46 20.00 9.50 -8.43
C THR A 46 19.59 9.98 -7.03
N MET A 47 19.04 9.09 -6.22
CA MET A 47 18.62 9.38 -4.86
C MET A 47 19.80 9.78 -3.97
N ALA A 48 20.92 9.06 -4.05
CA ALA A 48 22.15 9.38 -3.32
C ALA A 48 22.68 10.80 -3.60
N LYS A 49 22.49 11.33 -4.81
CA LYS A 49 22.83 12.73 -5.14
C LYS A 49 21.94 13.74 -4.42
N TYR A 50 20.67 13.38 -4.20
CA TYR A 50 19.69 14.23 -3.55
C TYR A 50 19.68 14.07 -2.03
N GLU A 51 20.27 13.00 -1.47
CA GLU A 51 20.38 12.79 -0.02
C GLU A 51 21.00 13.99 0.71
N CYS A 52 21.96 14.70 0.10
CA CYS A 52 22.56 15.87 0.75
C CYS A 52 21.59 17.07 0.89
N HIS A 53 20.45 17.03 0.19
CA HIS A 53 19.39 18.04 0.27
C HIS A 53 18.20 17.55 1.10
N MET A 54 18.23 16.31 1.58
CA MET A 54 17.15 15.78 2.40
C MET A 54 17.30 16.23 3.85
N PRO A 55 16.18 16.56 4.51
CA PRO A 55 16.19 16.79 5.95
C PRO A 55 16.66 15.50 6.65
N LEU A 56 17.59 15.64 7.59
CA LEU A 56 18.03 14.53 8.42
C LEU A 56 16.84 14.01 9.24
N ILE A 57 16.20 12.94 8.77
CA ILE A 57 15.33 12.13 9.60
C ILE A 57 16.26 11.28 10.45
N MET A 58 16.30 11.54 11.76
CA MET A 58 17.06 10.71 12.69
C MET A 58 16.62 9.25 12.52
N ASN A 59 17.57 8.42 12.08
CA ASN A 59 17.41 7.02 11.73
C ASN A 59 16.46 6.27 12.69
N VAL A 60 15.26 5.94 12.22
CA VAL A 60 14.51 4.80 12.78
C VAL A 60 15.03 3.58 12.05
N SER A 61 15.99 2.90 12.68
CA SER A 61 16.41 1.57 12.28
C SER A 61 15.20 0.62 12.34
N ILE A 62 14.79 0.10 11.19
CA ILE A 62 13.89 -1.05 11.08
C ILE A 62 14.76 -2.29 10.90
#